data_AF-A0A3E0MUT9-F1
#
_entry.id   AF-A0A3E0MUT9-F1
#
_cell.length_a   1.000
_cell.length_b   1.000
_cell.length_c   1.000
_cell.angle_alpha   90.00
_cell.angle_beta   90.00
_cell.angle_gamma   90.00
#
_symmetry.space_group_name_H-M   'P 1'
#
loop_
_entity.id
_entity.type
_entity.pdbx_description
1 polymer ?
#
loop_
_entity_poly.entity_id
_entity_poly.type
_entity_poly.pdbx_seq_one_letter_code
_entity_poly.pdbx_strand_id
1 'polypeptide(L)'
;PTRKVDPGPLFPWKQLYDAGLGAWFDEGRVSEVVRLLDRQPLTIEQQQTLLLTYGYKVAVSGVEDEQSQLAVRAFQMHFRPANYSGFFDEESAAILISLLERYRPYSLNQLSDFPLELRSSSEGWK
;
A
#
# COMPACT_ATOMS: atom_id res chain seq x y z
N PRO A 1 -10.26 -4.27 24.13
CA PRO A 1 -9.69 -2.98 23.69
C PRO A 1 -9.95 -2.78 22.20
N THR A 2 -10.99 -2.00 21.93
CA THR A 2 -11.69 -1.81 20.65
C THR A 2 -10.78 -1.18 19.60
N ARG A 3 -10.58 -1.89 18.48
CA ARG A 3 -9.89 -1.35 17.31
C ARG A 3 -10.81 -0.27 16.72
N LYS A 4 -10.29 0.94 16.48
CA LYS A 4 -10.97 1.93 15.62
C LYS A 4 -11.29 1.22 14.30
N VAL A 5 -12.57 1.08 14.01
CA VAL A 5 -13.04 0.69 12.68
C VAL A 5 -12.76 1.89 11.81
N ASP A 6 -12.02 1.71 10.71
CA ASP A 6 -11.85 2.77 9.72
C ASP A 6 -13.25 3.25 9.29
N PRO A 7 -13.48 4.56 9.12
CA PRO A 7 -14.80 5.15 8.85
C PRO A 7 -15.47 4.67 7.55
N GLY A 8 -14.86 3.72 6.83
CA GLY A 8 -15.40 3.08 5.63
C GLY A 8 -15.05 3.84 4.34
N PRO A 9 -15.46 3.31 3.18
CA PRO A 9 -15.08 3.85 1.87
C PRO A 9 -15.76 5.18 1.52
N LEU A 10 -16.82 5.56 2.24
CA LEU A 10 -17.52 6.84 2.06
C LEU A 10 -16.85 8.00 2.81
N PHE A 11 -15.84 7.70 3.63
CA PHE A 11 -15.10 8.73 4.32
C PHE A 11 -14.17 9.48 3.35
N PRO A 12 -14.14 10.82 3.37
CA PRO A 12 -13.51 11.61 2.32
C PRO A 12 -11.98 11.74 2.53
N TRP A 13 -11.26 10.61 2.57
CA TRP A 13 -9.82 10.56 2.86
C TRP A 13 -8.98 11.48 1.97
N LYS A 14 -9.23 11.47 0.66
CA LYS A 14 -8.53 12.36 -0.29
C LYS A 14 -8.78 13.83 0.01
N GLN A 15 -10.02 14.22 0.31
CA GLN A 15 -10.34 15.62 0.62
C GLN A 15 -9.66 16.10 1.90
N LEU A 16 -9.52 15.22 2.90
CA LEU A 16 -8.76 15.54 4.10
C LEU A 16 -7.28 15.74 3.78
N TYR A 17 -6.70 14.86 2.96
CA TYR A 17 -5.31 15.02 2.51
C TYR A 17 -5.10 16.33 1.77
N ASP A 18 -6.01 16.68 0.84
CA ASP A 18 -5.97 17.95 0.09
C ASP A 18 -6.09 19.16 1.02
N ALA A 19 -6.75 19.01 2.17
CA ALA A 19 -6.82 20.00 3.24
C ALA A 19 -5.60 19.97 4.20
N GLY A 20 -4.57 19.19 3.90
CA GLY A 20 -3.34 19.08 4.70
C GLY A 20 -3.41 18.06 5.85
N LEU A 21 -4.40 17.16 5.85
CA LEU A 21 -4.63 16.19 6.93
C LEU A 21 -4.51 14.74 6.43
N GLY A 22 -3.54 14.00 6.97
CA GLY A 22 -3.38 12.58 6.71
C GLY A 22 -2.37 12.27 5.59
N ALA A 23 -2.45 11.04 5.07
CA ALA A 23 -1.54 10.51 4.07
C ALA A 23 -2.29 10.20 2.77
N TRP A 24 -1.63 10.41 1.64
CA TRP A 24 -2.13 10.00 0.34
C TRP A 24 -0.97 9.65 -0.59
N PHE A 25 -1.22 8.78 -1.57
CA PHE A 25 -0.20 8.34 -2.52
C PHE A 25 0.05 9.40 -3.61
N ASP A 26 1.13 9.22 -4.37
CA ASP A 26 1.41 9.99 -5.59
C ASP A 26 0.83 9.23 -6.80
N GLU A 27 -0.15 9.83 -7.49
CA GLU A 27 -0.85 9.20 -8.62
C GLU A 27 0.08 8.93 -9.83
N GLY A 28 1.07 9.80 -10.06
CA GLY A 28 2.06 9.62 -11.12
C GLY A 28 2.97 8.43 -10.82
N ARG A 29 3.41 8.32 -9.57
CA ARG A 29 4.20 7.18 -9.09
C ARG A 29 3.42 5.88 -9.16
N VAL A 30 2.16 5.87 -8.74
CA VAL A 30 1.30 4.67 -8.83
C VAL A 30 1.19 4.18 -10.28
N SER A 31 0.96 5.11 -11.22
CA SER A 31 0.86 4.77 -12.65
C SER A 31 2.15 4.15 -13.21
N GLU A 32 3.32 4.61 -12.73
CA GLU A 32 4.61 4.03 -13.07
C GLU A 32 4.79 2.62 -12.49
N VAL A 33 4.52 2.47 -11.19
CA VAL A 33 4.70 1.19 -10.47
C VAL A 33 3.79 0.11 -11.04
N VAL A 34 2.54 0.41 -11.38
CA VAL A 34 1.63 -0.57 -12.03
C VAL A 34 2.26 -1.16 -13.29
N ARG A 35 2.88 -0.34 -14.16
CA ARG A 35 3.54 -0.82 -15.37
C ARG A 35 4.78 -1.70 -15.09
N LEU A 36 5.44 -1.48 -13.96
CA LEU A 36 6.57 -2.32 -13.54
C LEU A 36 6.07 -3.66 -13.00
N LEU A 37 4.97 -3.64 -12.22
CA LEU A 37 4.34 -4.84 -11.66
C LEU A 37 3.78 -5.77 -12.74
N ASP A 38 3.29 -5.23 -13.87
CA ASP A 38 2.89 -6.05 -15.03
C ASP A 38 4.01 -6.95 -15.55
N ARG A 39 5.27 -6.51 -15.40
CA ARG A 39 6.46 -7.25 -15.85
C ARG A 39 7.07 -8.09 -14.75
N GLN A 40 6.92 -7.64 -13.51
CA GLN A 40 7.51 -8.24 -12.32
C GLN A 40 6.50 -8.18 -11.18
N PRO A 41 5.52 -9.10 -11.15
CA PRO A 41 4.51 -9.12 -10.12
C PRO A 41 5.14 -9.45 -8.75
N LEU A 42 4.59 -8.87 -7.70
CA LEU A 42 4.99 -9.20 -6.33
C LEU A 42 4.39 -10.54 -5.91
N THR A 43 5.15 -11.30 -5.13
CA THR A 43 4.63 -12.47 -4.42
C THR A 43 3.64 -12.03 -3.34
N ILE A 44 2.75 -12.93 -2.92
CA ILE A 44 1.85 -12.66 -1.78
C ILE A 44 2.63 -12.31 -0.52
N GLU A 45 3.76 -12.98 -0.29
CA GLU A 45 4.64 -12.72 0.85
C GLU A 45 5.18 -11.28 0.85
N GLN A 46 5.62 -10.79 -0.31
CA GLN A 46 6.07 -9.41 -0.46
C GLN A 46 4.93 -8.43 -0.20
N GLN A 47 3.73 -8.69 -0.73
CA GLN A 47 2.58 -7.81 -0.53
C GLN A 47 2.10 -7.77 0.93
N GLN A 48 2.07 -8.91 1.62
CA GLN A 48 1.83 -8.98 3.07
C GLN A 48 2.90 -8.22 3.85
N THR A 49 4.17 -8.35 3.46
CA THR A 49 5.28 -7.62 4.09
C THR A 49 5.11 -6.12 3.93
N LEU A 50 4.71 -5.62 2.76
CA LEU A 50 4.44 -4.20 2.55
C LEU A 50 3.28 -3.69 3.42
N LEU A 51 2.19 -4.46 3.54
CA LEU A 51 1.04 -4.10 4.38
C LEU A 51 1.45 -4.01 5.85
N LEU A 52 2.19 -5.01 6.33
CA LEU A 52 2.76 -5.04 7.67
C LEU A 52 3.68 -3.84 7.91
N THR A 53 4.57 -3.55 6.96
CA THR A 53 5.51 -2.43 7.02
C THR A 53 4.81 -1.09 7.12
N TYR A 54 3.69 -0.90 6.41
CA TYR A 54 2.91 0.33 6.48
C TYR A 54 2.17 0.46 7.82
N GLY A 55 1.72 -0.66 8.39
CA GLY A 55 1.13 -0.74 9.73
C GLY A 55 -0.14 -1.58 9.84
N TYR A 56 -0.54 -2.28 8.77
CA TYR A 56 -1.65 -3.23 8.83
C TYR A 56 -1.22 -4.49 9.56
N LYS A 57 -2.05 -4.96 10.50
CA LYS A 57 -1.81 -6.22 11.20
C LYS A 57 -2.17 -7.38 10.27
N VAL A 58 -1.15 -7.96 9.64
CA VAL A 58 -1.22 -9.12 8.75
C VAL A 58 -0.05 -10.05 9.07
N ALA A 59 -0.28 -11.36 9.07
CA ALA A 59 0.80 -12.34 9.15
C ALA A 59 1.40 -12.56 7.74
N VAL A 60 2.72 -12.66 7.66
CA VAL A 60 3.43 -12.98 6.42
C VAL A 60 3.45 -14.51 6.27
N SER A 61 2.40 -15.05 5.64
CA SER A 61 2.19 -16.49 5.45
C SER A 61 2.54 -16.95 4.03
N GLY A 62 2.70 -16.03 3.08
CA GLY A 62 2.87 -16.32 1.66
C GLY A 62 1.58 -16.83 0.97
N VAL A 63 0.46 -16.90 1.69
CA VAL A 63 -0.84 -17.37 1.19
C VAL A 63 -1.87 -16.25 1.33
N GLU A 64 -2.68 -16.04 0.30
CA GLU A 64 -3.78 -15.07 0.33
C GLU A 64 -4.97 -15.64 1.11
N ASP A 65 -4.82 -15.66 2.43
CA ASP A 65 -5.77 -16.14 3.41
C ASP A 65 -6.78 -15.04 3.85
N GLU A 66 -7.76 -15.42 4.66
CA GLU A 66 -8.79 -14.51 5.15
C GLU A 66 -8.21 -13.29 5.90
N GLN A 67 -7.13 -13.46 6.67
CA GLN A 67 -6.51 -12.35 7.40
C GLN A 67 -5.83 -11.35 6.45
N SER A 68 -5.23 -11.84 5.37
CA SER A 68 -4.72 -10.99 4.30
C SER A 68 -5.84 -10.22 3.61
N GLN A 69 -6.94 -10.90 3.26
CA GLN A 69 -8.05 -10.27 2.56
C GLN A 69 -8.73 -9.16 3.38
N LEU A 70 -8.87 -9.38 4.69
CA LEU A 70 -9.37 -8.36 5.61
C LEU A 70 -8.43 -7.14 5.70
N ALA A 71 -7.12 -7.36 5.73
CA ALA A 71 -6.13 -6.28 5.74
C ALA A 71 -6.15 -5.48 4.43
N VAL A 72 -6.16 -6.16 3.29
CA VAL A 72 -6.24 -5.54 1.96
C VAL A 72 -7.53 -4.76 1.80
N ARG A 73 -8.67 -5.30 2.23
CA ARG A 73 -9.96 -4.60 2.15
C ARG A 73 -9.97 -3.33 2.97
N ALA A 74 -9.41 -3.36 4.19
CA ALA A 74 -9.28 -2.16 5.03
C ALA A 74 -8.37 -1.11 4.36
N PHE A 75 -7.27 -1.54 3.75
CA PHE A 75 -6.39 -0.68 2.96
C PHE A 75 -7.12 -0.04 1.77
N GLN A 76 -7.84 -0.85 0.98
CA GLN A 76 -8.59 -0.38 -0.17
C GLN A 76 -9.71 0.60 0.21
N MET A 77 -10.45 0.36 1.29
CA MET A 77 -11.47 1.32 1.76
C MET A 77 -10.86 2.68 2.12
N HIS A 78 -9.59 2.74 2.52
CA HIS A 78 -8.89 3.98 2.83
C HIS A 78 -8.35 4.67 1.57
N PHE A 79 -7.59 3.94 0.74
CA PHE A 79 -6.80 4.53 -0.34
C PHE A 79 -7.34 4.26 -1.76
N ARG A 80 -8.22 3.27 -1.94
CA ARG A 80 -8.83 2.91 -3.23
C ARG A 80 -10.33 2.58 -3.08
N PRO A 81 -11.16 3.52 -2.61
CA PRO A 81 -12.55 3.24 -2.26
C PRO A 81 -13.43 2.81 -3.45
N ALA A 82 -12.97 3.02 -4.69
CA ALA A 82 -13.65 2.53 -5.89
C ALA A 82 -13.62 1.00 -6.03
N ASN A 83 -12.64 0.32 -5.44
CA ASN A 83 -12.53 -1.15 -5.45
C ASN A 83 -11.92 -1.65 -4.14
N TYR A 84 -12.77 -2.24 -3.29
CA TYR A 84 -12.41 -2.83 -2.00
C TYR A 84 -12.71 -4.34 -1.94
N SER A 85 -12.40 -5.05 -3.04
CA SER A 85 -12.62 -6.49 -3.16
C SER A 85 -11.99 -7.32 -2.02
N GLY A 86 -10.90 -6.81 -1.43
CA GLY A 86 -10.09 -7.51 -0.45
C GLY A 86 -9.02 -8.41 -1.06
N PHE A 87 -8.89 -8.46 -2.39
CA PHE A 87 -7.84 -9.23 -3.05
C PHE A 87 -6.65 -8.33 -3.39
N PHE A 88 -5.46 -8.91 -3.33
CA PHE A 88 -4.25 -8.29 -3.82
C PHE A 88 -4.34 -8.04 -5.34
N ASP A 89 -3.98 -6.83 -5.75
CA ASP A 89 -3.86 -6.44 -7.15
C ASP A 89 -2.76 -5.39 -7.35
N GLU A 90 -2.34 -5.18 -8.59
CA GLU A 90 -1.20 -4.33 -8.96
C GLU A 90 -1.43 -2.87 -8.53
N GLU A 91 -2.66 -2.38 -8.62
CA GLU A 91 -3.00 -1.01 -8.22
C GLU A 91 -2.91 -0.83 -6.71
N SER A 92 -3.42 -1.78 -5.92
CA SER A 92 -3.31 -1.77 -4.45
C SER A 92 -1.85 -1.85 -4.01
N ALA A 93 -1.06 -2.71 -4.65
CA ALA A 93 0.38 -2.82 -4.41
C ALA A 93 1.12 -1.51 -4.75
N ALA A 94 0.81 -0.89 -5.89
CA ALA A 94 1.42 0.36 -6.32
C ALA A 94 1.10 1.53 -5.38
N ILE A 95 -0.16 1.66 -4.93
CA ILE A 95 -0.58 2.64 -3.92
C ILE A 95 0.24 2.43 -2.64
N LEU A 96 0.36 1.19 -2.18
CA LEU A 96 1.06 0.86 -0.94
C LEU A 96 2.57 1.18 -1.02
N ILE A 97 3.21 0.87 -2.15
CA ILE A 97 4.60 1.23 -2.42
C ILE A 97 4.77 2.76 -2.38
N SER A 98 3.92 3.51 -3.08
CA SER A 98 3.98 4.98 -3.09
C SER A 98 3.83 5.57 -1.68
N LEU A 99 2.91 5.03 -0.87
CA LEU A 99 2.73 5.45 0.52
C LEU A 99 3.96 5.15 1.39
N LEU A 100 4.56 3.97 1.23
CA LEU A 100 5.78 3.59 1.94
C LEU A 100 6.96 4.48 1.55
N GLU A 101 7.11 4.78 0.26
CA GLU A 101 8.13 5.73 -0.23
C GLU A 101 7.94 7.09 0.46
N ARG A 102 6.72 7.65 0.44
CA ARG A 102 6.42 9.00 0.99
C ARG A 102 6.54 9.11 2.50
N TYR A 103 6.14 8.08 3.25
CA TYR A 103 5.92 8.21 4.69
C TYR A 103 6.72 7.22 5.55
N ARG A 104 7.33 6.19 4.96
CA ARG A 104 8.13 5.17 5.63
C ARG A 104 9.37 4.74 4.80
N PRO A 105 10.13 5.66 4.19
CA PRO A 105 11.19 5.29 3.25
C PRO A 105 12.30 4.45 3.90
N TYR A 106 12.63 4.70 5.17
CA TYR A 106 13.59 3.89 5.90
C TYR A 106 13.11 2.44 6.06
N SER A 107 11.85 2.22 6.43
CA SER A 107 11.29 0.88 6.59
C SER A 107 11.24 0.11 5.27
N LEU A 108 10.81 0.77 4.19
CA LEU A 108 10.85 0.19 2.85
C LEU A 108 12.28 -0.20 2.45
N ASN A 109 13.25 0.65 2.79
CA ASN A 109 14.63 0.40 2.40
C ASN A 109 15.27 -0.82 3.06
N GLN A 110 14.82 -1.17 4.26
CA GLN A 110 15.29 -2.33 5.02
C GLN A 110 14.72 -3.68 4.54
N LEU A 111 13.75 -3.68 3.62
CA LEU A 111 13.20 -4.90 3.05
C LEU A 111 14.16 -5.48 2.01
N SER A 112 14.99 -6.47 2.41
CA SER A 112 15.99 -7.10 1.53
C SER A 112 15.38 -7.74 0.28
N ASP A 113 14.18 -8.29 0.42
CA ASP A 113 13.51 -9.06 -0.63
C ASP A 113 12.55 -8.20 -1.47
N PHE A 114 12.56 -6.88 -1.28
CA PHE A 114 11.75 -5.95 -2.09
C PHE A 114 12.48 -5.57 -3.39
N PRO A 115 11.86 -5.74 -4.57
CA PRO A 115 12.50 -5.48 -5.86
C PRO A 115 13.08 -4.06 -5.96
N LEU A 116 14.34 -3.96 -6.39
CA LEU A 116 15.04 -2.68 -6.47
C LEU A 116 14.45 -1.78 -7.56
N GLU A 117 13.92 -2.38 -8.62
CA GLU A 117 13.26 -1.71 -9.74
C GLU A 117 11.99 -0.97 -9.31
N LEU A 118 11.35 -1.45 -8.25
CA LEU A 118 10.15 -0.84 -7.67
C LEU A 118 10.48 0.24 -6.64
N ARG A 119 11.76 0.49 -6.33
CA ARG A 119 12.16 1.60 -5.46
C ARG A 119 12.32 2.86 -6.29
N SER A 120 11.73 3.95 -5.82
CA SER A 120 11.98 5.28 -6.41
C SER A 120 13.49 5.57 -6.37
N SER A 121 14.06 5.97 -7.51
CA SER A 121 15.43 6.46 -7.56
C SER A 121 15.55 7.66 -6.61
N SER A 122 16.39 7.52 -5.59
CA SER A 122 16.53 8.43 -4.44
C SER A 122 17.10 9.82 -4.77
N GLU A 123 16.89 10.35 -5.98
CA GLU A 123 17.41 11.66 -6.41
C GLU A 123 16.39 12.80 -6.33
N GLY A 124 15.17 12.56 -5.81
CA GLY A 124 14.05 13.49 -6.01
C GLY A 124 13.62 14.39 -4.85
N TRP A 125 14.10 14.22 -3.61
CA TRP A 125 13.69 15.08 -2.49
C TRP A 125 14.86 15.93 -2.01
N LYS A 126 15.00 17.10 -2.64
CA LYS A 126 15.60 18.30 -2.04
C LYS A 126 14.52 19.37 -1.90
#